data_AF-W8VX05-F1
#
_entry.id   AF-W8VX05-F1
#
_cell.length_a   1.000
_cell.length_b   1.000
_cell.length_c   1.000
_cell.angle_alpha   90.00
_cell.angle_beta   90.00
_cell.angle_gamma   90.00
#
_symmetry.space_group_name_H-M   'P 1'
#
loop_
_entity.id
_entity.type
_entity.pdbx_description
1 polymer ?
#
loop_
_entity_poly.entity_id
_entity_poly.type
_entity_poly.pdbx_seq_one_letter_code
_entity_poly.pdbx_strand_id
1 'polypeptide(L)'
;MLRLAKTRDTLGVVADQIGGPTYAGDIAAALIQIAEKIIAGESVEYGIYHFTGEPYVSWCDFARAIFDEAVSQNMLEKAPLVNAITTADYPTPAKRPANSCLDLTKIQQAFGIQPSDWQRALKNIRTYAE
;
A
#
# COMPACT_ATOMS: atom_id res chain seq x y z
N MET A 1 -11.83 -1.28 1.73
CA MET A 1 -12.28 -0.20 2.64
C MET A 1 -13.56 0.48 2.18
N LEU A 2 -13.65 0.98 0.94
CA LEU A 2 -14.85 1.69 0.44
C LEU A 2 -16.18 0.94 0.63
N ARG A 3 -16.21 -0.37 0.34
CA ARG A 3 -17.39 -1.22 0.60
C ARG A 3 -17.85 -1.17 2.05
N LEU A 4 -16.91 -1.18 3.02
CA LEU A 4 -17.25 -1.12 4.43
C LEU A 4 -17.81 0.25 4.81
N ALA A 5 -17.22 1.32 4.29
CA ALA A 5 -17.69 2.70 4.56
C ALA A 5 -19.13 2.96 4.10
N LYS A 6 -19.59 2.28 3.05
CA LYS A 6 -20.99 2.37 2.60
C LYS A 6 -22.00 1.76 3.58
N THR A 7 -21.55 0.95 4.53
CA THR A 7 -22.43 0.13 5.39
C THR A 7 -22.21 0.34 6.88
N ARG A 8 -21.17 1.09 7.27
CA ARG A 8 -20.74 1.24 8.66
C ARG A 8 -20.31 2.67 8.94
N ASP A 9 -20.90 3.27 9.96
CA ASP A 9 -20.49 4.59 10.46
C ASP A 9 -19.18 4.55 11.27
N THR A 10 -18.77 3.37 11.76
CA THR A 10 -17.53 3.19 12.53
C THR A 10 -16.83 1.87 12.23
N LEU A 11 -15.50 1.88 12.33
CA LEU A 11 -14.62 0.74 12.07
C LEU A 11 -13.47 0.70 13.08
N GLY A 12 -13.21 -0.47 13.66
CA GLY A 12 -11.94 -0.76 14.34
C GLY A 12 -10.90 -1.23 13.33
N VAL A 13 -9.73 -0.58 13.29
CA VAL A 13 -8.64 -0.91 12.36
C VAL A 13 -7.30 -0.94 13.10
N VAL A 14 -6.52 -1.99 12.84
CA VAL A 14 -5.27 -2.27 13.54
C VAL A 14 -4.26 -1.14 13.32
N ALA A 15 -3.68 -0.60 14.40
CA ALA A 15 -2.77 0.54 14.36
C ALA A 15 -1.31 0.20 14.71
N ASP A 16 -1.05 -0.99 15.26
CA ASP A 16 0.27 -1.46 15.71
C ASP A 16 0.98 -2.39 14.71
N GLN A 17 0.49 -2.46 13.46
CA GLN A 17 1.14 -3.13 12.33
C GLN A 17 1.49 -2.10 11.26
N ILE A 18 2.78 -1.95 10.97
CA ILE A 18 3.32 -0.96 10.03
C ILE A 18 3.89 -1.65 8.80
N GLY A 19 3.56 -1.14 7.60
CA GLY A 19 4.07 -1.64 6.33
C GLY A 19 3.92 -0.64 5.19
N GLY A 20 4.23 -1.06 3.96
CA GLY A 20 4.17 -0.23 2.76
C GLY A 20 3.04 -0.65 1.82
N PRO A 21 1.87 0.01 1.80
CA PRO A 21 0.84 -0.23 0.80
C PRO A 21 1.45 -0.10 -0.59
N THR A 22 1.20 -1.08 -1.45
CA THR A 22 1.87 -1.17 -2.76
C THR A 22 0.83 -1.32 -3.84
N TYR A 23 0.81 -0.39 -4.79
CA TYR A 23 -0.11 -0.45 -5.92
C TYR A 23 0.35 -1.50 -6.93
N ALA A 24 -0.55 -2.39 -7.36
CA ALA A 24 -0.24 -3.45 -8.30
C ALA A 24 0.29 -2.94 -9.66
N GLY A 25 -0.16 -1.76 -10.11
CA GLY A 25 0.36 -1.15 -11.34
C GLY A 25 1.83 -0.72 -11.20
N ASP A 26 2.26 -0.28 -10.01
CA ASP A 26 3.66 0.05 -9.77
C ASP A 26 4.53 -1.21 -9.69
N ILE A 27 4.00 -2.32 -9.16
CA ILE A 27 4.68 -3.62 -9.22
C ILE A 27 4.89 -4.05 -10.68
N ALA A 28 3.85 -3.93 -11.51
CA ALA A 28 3.94 -4.27 -12.92
C ALA A 28 4.95 -3.36 -13.65
N ALA A 29 4.93 -2.06 -13.39
CA ALA A 29 5.90 -1.11 -13.95
C ALA A 29 7.35 -1.45 -13.56
N ALA A 30 7.59 -1.79 -12.28
CA ALA A 30 8.89 -2.22 -11.81
C ALA A 30 9.38 -3.49 -12.54
N LEU A 31 8.51 -4.49 -12.71
CA LEU A 31 8.84 -5.72 -13.44
C LEU A 31 9.15 -5.46 -14.92
N ILE A 32 8.38 -4.60 -15.59
CA ILE A 32 8.61 -4.20 -16.98
C ILE A 32 9.96 -3.51 -17.12
N GLN A 33 10.26 -2.54 -16.24
CA GLN A 33 11.54 -1.82 -16.26
C GLN A 33 12.74 -2.76 -16.08
N ILE A 34 12.64 -3.76 -15.19
CA ILE A 34 13.68 -4.80 -15.04
C ILE A 34 13.83 -5.60 -16.35
N ALA A 35 12.72 -6.04 -16.94
CA ALA A 35 12.73 -6.83 -18.17
C ALA A 35 13.33 -6.07 -19.35
N GLU A 36 13.01 -4.78 -19.50
CA GLU A 36 13.54 -3.92 -20.56
C GLU A 36 15.07 -3.80 -20.48
N LYS A 37 15.63 -3.61 -19.28
CA LYS A 37 17.09 -3.58 -19.10
C LYS A 37 17.77 -4.90 -19.46
N ILE A 38 17.15 -6.03 -19.09
CA ILE A 38 17.65 -7.37 -19.43
C ILE A 38 17.66 -7.56 -20.95
N ILE A 39 16.57 -7.20 -21.63
CA ILE A 39 16.42 -7.34 -23.09
C ILE A 39 17.39 -6.42 -23.83
N ALA A 40 17.66 -5.22 -23.30
CA ALA A 40 18.63 -4.28 -23.85
C ALA A 40 20.09 -4.75 -23.72
N GLY A 41 20.35 -5.85 -22.99
CA GLY A 41 21.69 -6.39 -22.77
C GLY A 41 22.50 -5.59 -21.75
N GLU A 42 21.85 -4.81 -20.88
CA GLU A 42 22.52 -4.16 -19.75
C GLU A 42 23.08 -5.21 -18.78
N SER A 43 24.17 -4.87 -18.07
CA SER A 43 24.71 -5.72 -17.02
C SER A 43 23.79 -5.69 -15.79
N VAL A 44 22.88 -6.66 -15.71
CA VAL A 44 21.92 -6.80 -14.61
C VAL A 44 22.39 -7.83 -13.59
N GLU A 45 22.35 -7.49 -12.30
CA GLU A 45 22.55 -8.46 -11.21
C GLU A 45 21.25 -9.24 -10.98
N TYR A 46 21.26 -10.55 -11.20
CA TYR A 46 20.13 -11.42 -10.87
C TYR A 46 20.07 -11.71 -9.37
N GLY A 47 18.87 -11.81 -8.81
CA GLY A 47 18.69 -12.19 -7.42
C GLY A 47 17.35 -11.75 -6.84
N ILE A 48 17.33 -11.62 -5.51
CA ILE A 48 16.13 -11.23 -4.75
C ILE A 48 16.15 -9.71 -4.53
N TYR A 49 15.00 -9.08 -4.76
CA TYR A 49 14.77 -7.66 -4.60
C TYR A 49 13.47 -7.43 -3.83
N HIS A 50 13.47 -6.48 -2.90
CA HIS A 50 12.24 -6.00 -2.28
C HIS A 50 11.67 -4.85 -3.08
N PHE A 51 10.34 -4.78 -3.14
CA PHE A 51 9.62 -3.67 -3.72
C PHE A 51 8.31 -3.48 -2.95
N THR A 52 8.16 -2.31 -2.34
CA THR A 52 6.96 -1.89 -1.62
C THR A 52 6.68 -0.41 -1.87
N GLY A 53 5.54 0.08 -1.40
CA GLY A 53 5.28 1.51 -1.37
C GLY A 53 5.82 2.22 -0.13
N GLU A 54 5.95 3.53 -0.28
CA GLU A 54 6.32 4.47 0.77
C GLU A 54 5.40 5.70 0.72
N PRO A 55 5.20 6.42 1.85
CA PRO A 55 5.78 6.17 3.17
C PRO A 55 5.16 4.95 3.87
N TYR A 56 5.87 4.37 4.84
CA TYR A 56 5.30 3.31 5.67
C TYR A 56 4.18 3.84 6.56
N VAL A 57 3.14 3.04 6.75
CA VAL A 57 1.91 3.46 7.41
C VAL A 57 1.25 2.28 8.14
N SER A 58 0.50 2.58 9.19
CA SER A 58 -0.34 1.58 9.86
C SER A 58 -1.56 1.23 9.01
N TRP A 59 -2.18 0.06 9.22
CA TRP A 59 -3.47 -0.22 8.57
C TRP A 59 -4.54 0.80 8.94
N CYS A 60 -4.53 1.30 10.17
CA CYS A 60 -5.45 2.33 10.67
C CYS A 60 -5.29 3.64 9.91
N ASP A 61 -4.07 4.13 9.75
CA ASP A 61 -3.81 5.40 9.07
C ASP A 61 -3.98 5.26 7.55
N PHE A 62 -3.67 4.09 6.98
CA PHE A 62 -3.97 3.82 5.57
C PHE A 62 -5.49 3.80 5.30
N ALA A 63 -6.28 3.22 6.21
CA ALA A 63 -7.73 3.27 6.13
C ALA A 63 -8.28 4.69 6.18
N ARG A 64 -7.74 5.54 7.07
CA ARG A 64 -8.08 6.97 7.14
C ARG A 64 -7.75 7.67 5.82
N ALA A 65 -6.53 7.50 5.31
CA ALA A 65 -6.13 8.09 4.03
C ALA A 65 -7.04 7.67 2.85
N ILE A 66 -7.45 6.40 2.80
CA ILE A 66 -8.42 5.92 1.82
C ILE A 66 -9.77 6.65 1.94
N PHE A 67 -10.28 6.85 3.16
CA PHE A 67 -11.57 7.49 3.35
C PHE A 67 -11.53 8.99 3.10
N ASP A 68 -10.47 9.66 3.53
CA ASP A 68 -10.25 11.09 3.27
C ASP A 68 -10.25 11.35 1.76
N GLU A 69 -9.55 10.51 1.00
CA GLU A 69 -9.47 10.63 -0.45
C GLU A 69 -10.79 10.24 -1.17
N ALA A 70 -11.53 9.28 -0.62
CA ALA A 70 -12.85 8.95 -1.13
C ALA A 70 -13.88 10.08 -0.92
N VAL A 71 -13.79 10.79 0.21
CA VAL A 71 -14.62 11.97 0.46
C VAL A 71 -14.19 13.12 -0.45
N SER A 72 -12.89 13.39 -0.60
CA SER A 72 -12.37 14.45 -1.48
C SER A 72 -12.80 14.25 -2.95
N GLN A 73 -12.90 12.99 -3.40
CA GLN A 73 -13.36 12.62 -4.74
C GLN A 73 -14.90 12.43 -4.86
N ASN A 74 -15.68 12.82 -3.85
CA ASN A 74 -17.15 12.68 -3.81
C ASN A 74 -17.66 11.23 -4.00
N MET A 75 -16.88 10.24 -3.58
CA MET A 75 -17.27 8.82 -3.61
C MET A 75 -17.95 8.35 -2.33
N LEU A 76 -17.70 9.07 -1.24
CA LEU A 76 -18.38 8.93 0.03
C LEU A 76 -18.88 10.31 0.44
N GLU A 77 -20.11 10.39 0.96
CA GLU A 77 -20.65 11.62 1.54
C GLU A 77 -19.89 12.01 2.82
N LYS A 78 -19.50 11.01 3.62
CA LYS A 78 -18.73 11.17 4.85
C LYS A 78 -17.80 9.97 5.08
N ALA A 79 -16.68 10.21 5.74
CA ALA A 79 -15.80 9.16 6.21
C ALA A 79 -16.38 8.48 7.47
N PRO A 80 -16.31 7.15 7.62
CA PRO A 80 -16.58 6.47 8.88
C PRO A 80 -15.57 6.88 9.97
N LEU A 81 -15.98 6.80 11.23
CA LEU A 81 -15.07 6.94 12.37
C LEU A 81 -14.13 5.73 12.46
N VAL A 82 -12.83 5.94 12.24
CA VAL A 82 -11.79 4.91 12.36
C VAL A 82 -11.17 4.92 13.75
N ASN A 83 -11.52 3.90 14.54
CA ASN A 83 -10.96 3.64 15.87
C ASN A 83 -9.70 2.79 15.72
N ALA A 84 -8.58 3.28 16.28
CA ALA A 84 -7.36 2.51 16.38
C ALA A 84 -7.56 1.35 17.36
N ILE A 85 -7.24 0.13 16.93
CA ILE A 85 -7.19 -1.06 17.77
C ILE A 85 -5.80 -1.69 17.70
N THR A 86 -5.45 -2.50 18.69
CA THR A 86 -4.20 -3.29 18.68
C THR A 86 -4.39 -4.61 17.95
N THR A 87 -3.30 -5.27 17.60
CA THR A 87 -3.33 -6.64 17.06
C THR A 87 -3.97 -7.62 18.06
N ALA A 88 -3.85 -7.37 19.36
CA ALA A 88 -4.47 -8.20 20.40
C ALA A 88 -6.01 -8.09 20.41
N ASP A 89 -6.54 -6.91 20.08
CA ASP A 89 -7.99 -6.66 20.00
C ASP A 89 -8.66 -7.36 18.80
N TYR A 90 -7.85 -7.79 17.81
CA TYR A 90 -8.33 -8.45 16.60
C TYR A 90 -7.55 -9.75 16.31
N PRO A 91 -7.80 -10.82 17.09
CA PRO A 91 -7.08 -12.07 16.95
C PRO A 91 -7.37 -12.73 15.59
N THR A 92 -6.32 -13.02 14.84
CA THR A 92 -6.40 -13.75 13.57
C THR A 92 -5.66 -15.09 13.70
N PRO A 93 -6.07 -16.15 12.96
CA PRO A 93 -5.42 -17.46 13.06
C PRO A 93 -3.92 -17.42 12.72
N ALA A 94 -3.52 -16.56 11.79
CA ALA A 94 -2.13 -16.40 11.37
C ALA A 94 -1.50 -15.17 12.03
N LYS A 95 -0.39 -15.36 12.73
CA LYS A 95 0.36 -14.25 13.34
C LYS A 95 0.79 -13.25 12.27
N ARG A 96 0.55 -11.96 12.54
CA ARG A 96 0.96 -10.85 11.68
C ARG A 96 2.18 -10.16 12.30
N PRO A 97 3.22 -9.82 11.51
CA PRO A 97 4.34 -9.04 12.03
C PRO A 97 3.89 -7.62 12.34
N ALA A 98 4.41 -7.06 13.44
CA ALA A 98 4.19 -5.64 13.78
C ALA A 98 4.93 -4.70 12.81
N ASN A 99 6.03 -5.17 12.21
CA ASN A 99 6.82 -4.42 11.24
C ASN A 99 7.01 -5.27 9.97
N SER A 100 6.45 -4.81 8.85
CA SER A 100 6.64 -5.36 7.51
C SER A 100 7.28 -4.36 6.54
N CYS A 101 7.98 -3.35 7.04
CA CYS A 101 8.80 -2.43 6.25
C CYS A 101 9.98 -3.18 5.63
N LEU A 102 10.26 -2.96 4.34
CA LEU A 102 11.31 -3.65 3.59
C LEU A 102 12.37 -2.67 3.09
N ASP A 103 13.65 -3.01 3.22
CA ASP A 103 14.71 -2.20 2.63
C ASP A 103 14.70 -2.30 1.10
N LEU A 104 14.54 -1.15 0.43
CA LEU A 104 14.46 -1.02 -1.02
C LEU A 104 15.78 -0.56 -1.66
N THR A 105 16.85 -0.40 -0.88
CA THR A 105 18.15 0.10 -1.35
C THR A 105 18.67 -0.70 -2.53
N LYS A 106 18.54 -2.03 -2.50
CA LYS A 106 19.06 -2.90 -3.57
C LYS A 106 18.37 -2.66 -4.92
N ILE A 107 17.04 -2.56 -4.95
CA ILE A 107 16.30 -2.36 -6.21
C ILE A 107 16.51 -0.94 -6.77
N GLN A 108 16.62 0.04 -5.87
CA GLN A 108 16.93 1.42 -6.22
C GLN A 108 18.32 1.54 -6.86
N GLN A 109 19.34 0.92 -6.26
CA GLN A 109 20.71 0.97 -6.78
C GLN A 109 20.87 0.19 -8.08
N ALA A 110 20.31 -1.02 -8.18
CA ALA A 110 20.48 -1.89 -9.34
C ALA A 110 19.66 -1.41 -10.56
N PHE A 111 18.43 -0.92 -10.33
CA PHE A 111 17.49 -0.66 -11.41
C PHE A 111 17.04 0.80 -11.52
N GLY A 112 17.32 1.65 -10.52
CA GLY A 112 16.78 3.01 -10.44
C GLY A 112 15.30 3.07 -10.08
N ILE A 113 14.70 1.92 -9.73
CA ILE A 113 13.27 1.80 -9.41
C ILE A 113 12.98 2.48 -8.07
N GLN A 114 12.09 3.45 -8.10
CA GLN A 114 11.62 4.14 -6.90
C GLN A 114 10.47 3.38 -6.23
N PRO A 115 10.24 3.56 -4.92
CA PRO A 115 9.13 2.92 -4.20
C PRO A 115 7.77 3.29 -4.82
N SER A 116 6.77 2.43 -4.63
CA SER A 116 5.39 2.73 -5.03
C SER A 116 4.83 3.92 -4.25
N ASP A 117 4.32 4.93 -4.96
CA ASP A 117 3.66 6.09 -4.33
C ASP A 117 2.17 5.79 -4.16
N TRP A 118 1.86 5.09 -3.06
CA TRP A 118 0.49 4.68 -2.79
C TRP A 118 -0.43 5.88 -2.54
N GLN A 119 0.09 7.01 -2.05
CA GLN A 119 -0.70 8.22 -1.85
C GLN A 119 -1.16 8.79 -3.19
N ARG A 120 -0.27 8.82 -4.19
CA ARG A 120 -0.64 9.16 -5.57
C ARG A 120 -1.64 8.16 -6.14
N ALA A 121 -1.50 6.86 -5.88
CA ALA A 121 -2.43 5.85 -6.35
C ALA A 121 -3.86 6.08 -5.80
N LEU A 122 -3.99 6.58 -4.56
CA LEU A 122 -5.30 6.92 -3.99
C LEU A 122 -5.97 8.10 -4.70
N LYS A 123 -5.23 9.01 -5.36
CA LYS A 123 -5.83 10.14 -6.12
C LYS A 123 -6.74 9.72 -7.27
N ASN A 124 -6.74 8.44 -7.62
CA ASN A 124 -7.67 7.87 -8.57
C ASN A 124 -8.43 6.68 -7.95
N ILE A 125 -9.06 6.89 -6.80
CA ILE A 125 -9.63 5.77 -6.03
C ILE A 125 -10.88 5.17 -6.70
N ARG A 126 -11.47 5.89 -7.66
CA ARG A 126 -12.59 5.44 -8.50
C ARG A 126 -12.29 4.15 -9.27
N THR A 127 -11.05 3.98 -9.75
CA THR A 127 -10.66 2.77 -10.50
C THR A 127 -10.68 1.50 -9.65
N TYR A 128 -10.85 1.61 -8.33
CA TYR A 128 -10.91 0.47 -7.40
C TYR A 128 -12.32 0.22 -6.85
N ALA A 129 -13.35 0.92 -7.33
CA ALA A 129 -14.73 0.83 -6.85
C ALA A 129 -15.71 0.18 -7.82
N GLU A 130 -15.25 -0.15 -9.04
CA GLU A 130 -15.95 -0.98 -10.03
C GLU A 130 -15.74 -2.47 -9.72
#